data_AF-A0A4Q4TZU9-F1
#
_entry.id   AF-A0A4Q4TZU9-F1
#
_cell.length_a   1.000
_cell.length_b   1.000
_cell.length_c   1.000
_cell.angle_alpha   90.00
_cell.angle_beta   90.00
_cell.angle_gamma   90.00
#
_symmetry.space_group_name_H-M   'P 1'
#
loop_
_entity.id
_entity.type
_entity.pdbx_description
1 polymer ?
#
loop_
_entity_poly.entity_id
_entity_poly.type
_entity_poly.pdbx_seq_one_letter_code
_entity_poly.pdbx_strand_id
1 'polypeptide(L)'
;MSIRNRRGALRRNHMENTEIDWNAYMEQVSQYVSGERDYTLIKGGTGPLVYPAAHVYIYTGLYYLTNKGKDIFLAQQLFGVLYMATLALVMACYRKAKVGYNVKKTFGIVLFLGRGFTGALKLAMVMAQIQFLIAYPFLGENAIGYLSRAFELSRQFLFKWTVNWRFVGEDVFLSRPFSITLLVMHVSVLVWFITNKWLRPTRKPLSAIIGPVLQLESPFSPLEESQVASRVTPEFVMTTILSANAIGLLFARSLHYQFYSYVAWSTPYLLWRSGINPVFQYGLWALQEWAWNVYPSTPVSSSVAVAVLSATVALIARAK
;
A
#
# COMPACT_ATOMS: atom_id res chain seq x y z
N MET A 1 -31.12 -19.63 9.04
CA MET A 1 -30.16 -19.98 7.98
C MET A 1 -28.78 -20.22 8.62
N SER A 2 -28.23 -21.43 8.54
CA SER A 2 -27.06 -21.85 9.35
C SER A 2 -25.75 -21.14 8.99
N ILE A 3 -24.89 -20.89 9.99
CA ILE A 3 -23.53 -20.35 9.86
C ILE A 3 -22.68 -21.18 8.87
N ARG A 4 -22.94 -22.49 8.76
CA ARG A 4 -22.28 -23.40 7.80
C ARG A 4 -22.50 -22.97 6.34
N ASN A 5 -23.70 -22.51 5.99
CA ASN A 5 -24.01 -22.06 4.63
C ASN A 5 -23.36 -20.71 4.29
N ARG A 6 -23.23 -19.79 5.27
CA ARG A 6 -22.52 -18.52 5.05
C ARG A 6 -21.02 -18.75 4.77
N ARG A 7 -20.36 -19.63 5.53
CA ARG A 7 -18.95 -20.01 5.25
C ARG A 7 -18.78 -20.70 3.89
N GLY A 8 -19.73 -21.55 3.49
CA GLY A 8 -19.72 -22.22 2.20
C GLY A 8 -19.92 -21.28 1.00
N ALA A 9 -20.75 -20.24 1.14
CA ALA A 9 -20.92 -19.20 0.12
C ALA A 9 -19.70 -18.27 0.04
N LEU A 10 -19.18 -17.81 1.18
CA LEU A 10 -17.97 -16.97 1.22
C LEU A 10 -16.76 -17.68 0.61
N ARG A 11 -16.56 -18.98 0.89
CA ARG A 11 -15.49 -19.76 0.25
C ARG A 11 -15.66 -19.89 -1.27
N ARG A 12 -16.89 -20.09 -1.77
CA ARG A 12 -17.15 -20.20 -3.22
C ARG A 12 -16.84 -18.89 -3.93
N ASN A 13 -17.42 -17.78 -3.47
CA ASN A 13 -17.19 -16.47 -4.05
C ASN A 13 -15.71 -16.04 -3.94
N HIS A 14 -14.96 -16.50 -2.93
CA HIS A 14 -13.53 -16.19 -2.84
C HIS A 14 -12.69 -16.98 -3.85
N MET A 15 -12.92 -18.30 -4.01
CA MET A 15 -12.26 -19.11 -5.04
C MET A 15 -12.55 -18.59 -6.45
N GLU A 16 -13.82 -18.32 -6.74
CA GLU A 16 -14.30 -17.81 -8.04
C GLU A 16 -13.61 -16.49 -8.42
N ASN A 17 -13.51 -15.53 -7.49
CA ASN A 17 -12.78 -14.28 -7.73
C ASN A 17 -11.26 -14.47 -7.91
N THR A 18 -10.63 -15.40 -7.17
CA THR A 18 -9.18 -15.68 -7.36
C THR A 18 -8.88 -16.39 -8.68
N GLU A 19 -9.76 -17.26 -9.15
CA GLU A 19 -9.64 -17.92 -10.46
C GLU A 19 -9.82 -16.91 -11.61
N ILE A 20 -10.77 -15.98 -11.48
CA ILE A 20 -11.02 -14.90 -12.45
C ILE A 20 -9.77 -14.02 -12.63
N ASP A 21 -9.14 -13.54 -11.55
CA ASP A 21 -7.93 -12.71 -11.65
C ASP A 21 -6.73 -13.52 -12.18
N TRP A 22 -6.52 -14.76 -11.72
CA TRP A 22 -5.41 -15.62 -12.17
C TRP A 22 -5.49 -15.92 -13.67
N ASN A 23 -6.65 -16.34 -14.16
CA ASN A 23 -6.84 -16.68 -15.58
C ASN A 23 -6.59 -15.46 -16.47
N ALA A 24 -7.10 -14.28 -16.10
CA ALA A 24 -6.85 -13.06 -16.85
C ALA A 24 -5.36 -12.66 -16.88
N TYR A 25 -4.60 -12.86 -15.80
CA TYR A 25 -3.15 -12.64 -15.81
C TYR A 25 -2.41 -13.65 -16.70
N MET A 26 -2.83 -14.92 -16.71
CA MET A 26 -2.26 -15.95 -17.60
C MET A 26 -2.54 -15.66 -19.08
N GLU A 27 -3.73 -15.16 -19.40
CA GLU A 27 -4.10 -14.69 -20.75
C GLU A 27 -3.22 -13.51 -21.20
N GLN A 28 -3.08 -12.47 -20.36
CA GLN A 28 -2.22 -11.31 -20.61
C GLN A 28 -0.75 -11.72 -20.81
N VAL A 29 -0.24 -12.61 -19.97
CA VAL A 29 1.13 -13.14 -20.09
C VAL A 29 1.30 -14.01 -21.34
N SER A 30 0.29 -14.75 -21.76
CA SER A 30 0.38 -15.57 -22.99
C SER A 30 0.57 -14.72 -24.25
N GLN A 31 -0.02 -13.51 -24.31
CA GLN A 31 0.22 -12.54 -25.39
C GLN A 31 1.66 -12.04 -25.37
N TYR A 32 2.17 -11.64 -24.19
CA TYR A 32 3.58 -11.26 -24.01
C TYR A 32 4.55 -12.38 -24.43
N VAL A 33 4.29 -13.62 -24.00
CA VAL A 33 5.07 -14.81 -24.39
C VAL A 33 5.03 -15.06 -25.90
N SER A 34 3.91 -14.74 -26.56
CA SER A 34 3.74 -14.83 -28.02
C SER A 34 4.42 -13.71 -28.81
N GLY A 35 5.04 -12.74 -28.14
CA GLY A 35 5.80 -11.65 -28.77
C GLY A 35 5.24 -10.25 -28.53
N GLU A 36 4.05 -10.10 -27.96
CA GLU A 36 3.41 -8.78 -27.81
C GLU A 36 4.19 -7.86 -26.86
N ARG A 37 4.40 -6.61 -27.29
CA ARG A 37 5.11 -5.55 -26.54
C ARG A 37 4.31 -4.23 -26.48
N ASP A 38 3.24 -4.08 -27.25
CA ASP A 38 2.33 -2.95 -27.07
C ASP A 38 1.35 -3.24 -25.92
N TYR A 39 1.58 -2.54 -24.81
CA TYR A 39 0.75 -2.56 -23.61
C TYR A 39 -0.73 -2.21 -23.84
N THR A 40 -1.06 -1.52 -24.94
CA THR A 40 -2.45 -1.19 -25.30
C THR A 40 -3.21 -2.38 -25.89
N LEU A 41 -2.50 -3.38 -26.42
CA LEU A 41 -3.06 -4.60 -27.02
C LEU A 41 -3.23 -5.73 -26.00
N ILE A 42 -2.35 -5.81 -24.99
CA ILE A 42 -2.35 -6.87 -23.97
C ILE A 42 -3.59 -6.77 -23.05
N LYS A 43 -4.44 -7.80 -23.07
CA LYS A 43 -5.69 -7.87 -22.28
C LYS A 43 -6.08 -9.30 -21.89
N GLY A 44 -6.87 -9.45 -20.83
CA GLY A 44 -7.49 -10.72 -20.43
C GLY A 44 -8.97 -10.53 -20.14
N GLY A 45 -9.65 -11.57 -19.67
CA GLY A 45 -11.09 -11.56 -19.38
C GLY A 45 -11.56 -10.50 -18.38
N THR A 46 -10.66 -9.99 -17.53
CA THR A 46 -10.95 -8.88 -16.59
C THR A 46 -10.58 -7.48 -17.11
N GLY A 47 -10.02 -7.38 -18.32
CA GLY A 47 -9.66 -6.11 -18.97
C GLY A 47 -8.19 -6.00 -19.39
N PRO A 48 -7.71 -4.78 -19.72
CA PRO A 48 -6.35 -4.54 -20.17
C PRO A 48 -5.31 -4.79 -19.07
N LEU A 49 -4.06 -5.05 -19.48
CA LEU A 49 -2.92 -5.04 -18.58
C LEU A 49 -2.67 -3.62 -18.05
N VAL A 50 -2.74 -3.45 -16.73
CA VAL A 50 -2.56 -2.15 -16.03
C VAL A 50 -1.46 -2.19 -14.97
N TYR A 51 -0.52 -3.14 -15.09
CA TYR A 51 0.58 -3.33 -14.15
C TYR A 51 1.95 -3.10 -14.82
N PRO A 52 2.90 -2.39 -14.18
CA PRO A 52 4.25 -2.20 -14.71
C PRO A 52 4.98 -3.50 -15.04
N ALA A 53 5.95 -3.42 -15.96
CA ALA A 53 6.62 -4.57 -16.60
C ALA A 53 7.13 -5.68 -15.65
N ALA A 54 7.51 -5.33 -14.42
CA ALA A 54 7.88 -6.32 -13.40
C ALA A 54 6.76 -7.35 -13.12
N HIS A 55 5.49 -6.97 -13.19
CA HIS A 55 4.35 -7.88 -13.09
C HIS A 55 4.39 -8.92 -14.21
N VAL A 56 4.53 -8.48 -15.46
CA VAL A 56 4.60 -9.37 -16.63
C VAL A 56 5.74 -10.37 -16.49
N TYR A 57 6.92 -9.93 -16.04
CA TYR A 57 8.07 -10.83 -15.87
C TYR A 57 7.89 -11.84 -14.74
N ILE A 58 7.37 -11.41 -13.58
CA ILE A 58 7.06 -12.31 -12.45
C ILE A 58 6.02 -13.36 -12.87
N TYR A 59 4.93 -12.92 -13.49
CA TYR A 59 3.86 -13.83 -13.93
C TYR A 59 4.26 -14.66 -15.16
N THR A 60 5.25 -14.25 -15.96
CA THR A 60 5.88 -15.12 -16.99
C THR A 60 6.62 -16.28 -16.35
N GLY A 61 7.37 -16.03 -15.27
CA GLY A 61 7.99 -17.11 -14.48
C GLY A 61 6.93 -18.07 -13.92
N LEU A 62 5.86 -17.55 -13.32
CA LEU A 62 4.74 -18.36 -12.83
C LEU A 62 4.03 -19.14 -13.94
N TYR A 63 3.82 -18.53 -15.10
CA TYR A 63 3.19 -19.16 -16.28
C TYR A 63 3.96 -20.42 -16.71
N TYR A 64 5.28 -20.35 -16.82
CA TYR A 64 6.09 -21.53 -17.15
C TYR A 64 6.11 -22.58 -16.03
N LEU A 65 6.21 -22.17 -14.77
CA LEU A 65 6.21 -23.09 -13.62
C LEU A 65 4.89 -23.84 -13.45
N THR A 66 3.75 -23.22 -13.77
CA THR A 66 2.40 -23.73 -13.50
C THR A 66 1.72 -24.35 -14.72
N ASN A 67 2.49 -24.91 -15.66
CA ASN A 67 1.99 -25.48 -16.92
C ASN A 67 1.05 -24.51 -17.67
N LYS A 68 1.56 -23.32 -17.99
CA LYS A 68 0.83 -22.23 -18.66
C LYS A 68 -0.38 -21.72 -17.86
N GLY A 69 -0.28 -21.73 -16.52
CA GLY A 69 -1.34 -21.31 -15.61
C GLY A 69 -2.35 -22.38 -15.21
N LYS A 70 -2.26 -23.60 -15.77
CA LYS A 70 -3.23 -24.68 -15.52
C LYS A 70 -3.06 -25.37 -14.16
N ASP A 71 -1.86 -25.38 -13.60
CA ASP A 71 -1.59 -25.93 -12.27
C ASP A 71 -1.86 -24.87 -11.20
N ILE A 72 -3.16 -24.67 -10.92
CA ILE A 72 -3.65 -23.76 -9.88
C ILE A 72 -3.20 -24.22 -8.50
N PHE A 73 -3.04 -25.53 -8.26
CA PHE A 73 -2.60 -26.04 -6.96
C PHE A 73 -1.14 -25.66 -6.67
N LEU A 74 -0.24 -25.84 -7.64
CA LEU A 74 1.14 -25.35 -7.53
C LEU A 74 1.18 -23.83 -7.38
N ALA A 75 0.37 -23.06 -8.11
CA ALA A 75 0.27 -21.62 -7.94
C ALA A 75 -0.13 -21.24 -6.49
N GLN A 76 -1.12 -21.93 -5.91
CA GLN A 76 -1.54 -21.75 -4.52
C GLN A 76 -0.41 -22.11 -3.52
N GLN A 77 0.35 -23.18 -3.76
CA GLN A 77 1.51 -23.51 -2.92
C GLN A 77 2.60 -22.43 -3.01
N LEU A 78 2.92 -21.94 -4.21
CA LEU A 78 3.92 -20.87 -4.40
C LEU A 78 3.50 -19.58 -3.68
N PHE A 79 2.24 -19.16 -3.80
CA PHE A 79 1.73 -18.01 -3.06
C PHE A 79 1.64 -18.27 -1.54
N GLY A 80 1.34 -19.49 -1.11
CA GLY A 80 1.34 -19.90 0.29
C GLY A 80 2.74 -19.83 0.92
N VAL A 81 3.76 -20.35 0.22
CA VAL A 81 5.17 -20.25 0.64
C VAL A 81 5.61 -18.78 0.64
N LEU A 82 5.27 -18.00 -0.38
CA LEU A 82 5.57 -16.57 -0.40
C LEU A 82 4.89 -15.81 0.75
N TYR A 83 3.64 -16.15 1.08
CA TYR A 83 2.93 -15.60 2.23
C TYR A 83 3.62 -15.95 3.55
N MET A 84 3.99 -17.23 3.76
CA MET A 84 4.68 -17.65 4.97
C MET A 84 6.10 -17.07 5.08
N ALA A 85 6.83 -16.95 3.97
CA ALA A 85 8.16 -16.33 3.94
C ALA A 85 8.09 -14.81 4.17
N THR A 86 7.13 -14.12 3.56
CA THR A 86 6.91 -12.69 3.81
C THR A 86 6.46 -12.46 5.25
N LEU A 87 5.58 -13.30 5.81
CA LEU A 87 5.20 -13.31 7.23
C LEU A 87 6.39 -13.55 8.16
N ALA A 88 7.27 -14.51 7.86
CA ALA A 88 8.47 -14.77 8.64
C ALA A 88 9.45 -13.58 8.62
N LEU A 89 9.65 -12.94 7.46
CA LEU A 89 10.45 -11.72 7.32
C LEU A 89 9.84 -10.54 8.10
N VAL A 90 8.53 -10.39 7.99
CA VAL A 90 7.66 -9.48 8.77
C VAL A 90 7.98 -9.67 10.26
N MET A 91 7.80 -10.87 10.82
CA MET A 91 8.12 -11.19 12.22
C MET A 91 9.60 -10.98 12.59
N ALA A 92 10.55 -11.32 11.70
CA ALA A 92 11.98 -11.16 11.94
C ALA A 92 12.40 -9.69 12.07
N CYS A 93 11.80 -8.80 11.28
CA CYS A 93 11.99 -7.36 11.42
C CYS A 93 11.50 -6.87 12.81
N TYR A 94 10.53 -7.51 13.45
CA TYR A 94 9.99 -7.06 14.75
C TYR A 94 10.99 -7.34 15.84
N ARG A 95 11.50 -8.56 15.81
CA ARG A 95 12.57 -8.99 16.70
C ARG A 95 13.78 -8.06 16.60
N LYS A 96 14.13 -7.60 15.40
CA LYS A 96 15.27 -6.68 15.18
C LYS A 96 14.96 -5.22 15.54
N ALA A 97 13.73 -4.75 15.36
CA ALA A 97 13.30 -3.39 15.70
C ALA A 97 13.04 -3.15 17.20
N LYS A 98 13.06 -4.20 18.03
CA LYS A 98 12.44 -4.22 19.36
C LYS A 98 10.92 -3.90 19.28
N VAL A 99 10.27 -4.55 18.30
CA VAL A 99 8.85 -4.62 17.89
C VAL A 99 8.46 -3.78 16.63
N GLY A 100 7.83 -4.46 15.64
CA GLY A 100 7.20 -3.93 14.39
C GLY A 100 8.08 -3.75 13.13
N TYR A 101 7.60 -3.60 11.88
CA TYR A 101 6.33 -3.83 11.13
C TYR A 101 6.47 -3.26 9.69
N ASN A 102 7.16 -3.99 8.79
CA ASN A 102 7.56 -3.48 7.46
C ASN A 102 6.37 -3.13 6.55
N VAL A 103 6.30 -1.87 6.11
CA VAL A 103 5.40 -1.40 5.04
C VAL A 103 6.19 -0.43 4.14
N LYS A 104 5.66 -0.16 2.94
CA LYS A 104 6.18 0.82 1.97
C LYS A 104 5.28 2.06 1.94
N LYS A 105 5.82 3.20 1.48
CA LYS A 105 5.18 4.55 1.34
C LYS A 105 5.31 5.53 2.53
N THR A 106 6.54 5.76 2.99
CA THR A 106 7.07 7.13 3.28
C THR A 106 8.56 7.18 2.98
N PHE A 107 8.93 6.54 1.86
CA PHE A 107 10.32 6.22 1.56
C PHE A 107 11.20 7.47 1.43
N GLY A 108 10.66 8.55 0.83
CA GLY A 108 11.37 9.83 0.66
C GLY A 108 11.87 10.42 1.98
N ILE A 109 11.00 10.65 2.97
CA ILE A 109 11.40 11.27 4.26
C ILE A 109 12.33 10.34 5.04
N VAL A 110 12.04 9.03 5.08
CA VAL A 110 12.92 8.07 5.77
C VAL A 110 14.31 8.01 5.13
N LEU A 111 14.40 7.96 3.80
CA LEU A 111 15.69 7.99 3.09
C LEU A 111 16.42 9.32 3.33
N PHE A 112 15.72 10.44 3.18
CA PHE A 112 16.27 11.77 3.35
C PHE A 112 16.87 11.97 4.75
N LEU A 113 16.18 11.53 5.80
CA LEU A 113 16.68 11.61 7.17
C LEU A 113 17.77 10.57 7.47
N GLY A 114 17.70 9.37 6.89
CA GLY A 114 18.60 8.25 7.20
C GLY A 114 19.85 8.13 6.31
N ARG A 115 19.87 8.81 5.16
CA ARG A 115 20.96 8.77 4.15
C ARG A 115 21.36 10.16 3.62
N GLY A 116 20.80 11.23 4.19
CA GLY A 116 20.99 12.59 3.69
C GLY A 116 20.29 12.87 2.38
N PHE A 117 20.39 14.13 1.93
CA PHE A 117 19.80 14.57 0.67
C PHE A 117 20.44 13.86 -0.54
N THR A 118 21.78 13.90 -0.65
CA THR A 118 22.52 13.30 -1.75
C THR A 118 22.39 11.77 -1.79
N GLY A 119 22.37 11.11 -0.63
CA GLY A 119 22.17 9.66 -0.56
C GLY A 119 20.75 9.24 -0.93
N ALA A 120 19.73 10.00 -0.52
CA ALA A 120 18.35 9.79 -0.95
C ALA A 120 18.17 10.00 -2.46
N LEU A 121 18.79 11.04 -3.04
CA LEU A 121 18.74 11.30 -4.49
C LEU A 121 19.42 10.19 -5.29
N LYS A 122 20.61 9.73 -4.88
CA LYS A 122 21.29 8.58 -5.50
C LYS A 122 20.42 7.31 -5.49
N LEU A 123 19.73 7.03 -4.37
CA LEU A 123 18.82 5.89 -4.28
C LEU A 123 17.58 6.06 -5.16
N ALA A 124 17.00 7.27 -5.24
CA ALA A 124 15.89 7.56 -6.15
C ALA A 124 16.29 7.37 -7.63
N MET A 125 17.51 7.79 -8.01
CA MET A 125 18.05 7.55 -9.35
C MET A 125 18.25 6.06 -9.65
N VAL A 126 18.76 5.27 -8.70
CA VAL A 126 18.86 3.80 -8.84
C VAL A 126 17.47 3.17 -9.02
N MET A 127 16.46 3.62 -8.27
CA MET A 127 15.08 3.15 -8.46
C MET A 127 14.56 3.50 -9.86
N ALA A 128 14.80 4.71 -10.35
CA ALA A 128 14.38 5.14 -11.68
C ALA A 128 15.09 4.34 -12.79
N GLN A 129 16.40 4.10 -12.66
CA GLN A 129 17.18 3.26 -13.57
C GLN A 129 16.64 1.83 -13.63
N ILE A 130 16.31 1.23 -12.48
CA ILE A 130 15.70 -0.10 -12.42
C ILE A 130 14.31 -0.11 -13.07
N GLN A 131 13.46 0.89 -12.83
CA GLN A 131 12.15 0.99 -13.50
C GLN A 131 12.31 1.13 -15.03
N PHE A 132 13.26 1.94 -15.51
CA PHE A 132 13.55 2.10 -16.93
C PHE A 132 14.07 0.80 -17.55
N LEU A 133 15.04 0.13 -16.93
CA LEU A 133 15.60 -1.13 -17.40
C LEU A 133 14.54 -2.23 -17.53
N ILE A 134 13.65 -2.33 -16.54
CA ILE A 134 12.53 -3.28 -16.56
C ILE A 134 11.49 -2.89 -17.62
N ALA A 135 11.28 -1.59 -17.88
CA ALA A 135 10.32 -1.13 -18.89
C ALA A 135 10.86 -1.18 -20.33
N TYR A 136 12.18 -1.23 -20.53
CA TYR A 136 12.85 -1.01 -21.81
C TYR A 136 12.24 -1.76 -23.02
N PRO A 137 11.91 -3.07 -22.95
CA PRO A 137 11.33 -3.80 -24.08
C PRO A 137 9.93 -3.32 -24.51
N PHE A 138 9.22 -2.58 -23.65
CA PHE A 138 7.90 -2.01 -23.93
C PHE A 138 7.98 -0.54 -24.33
N LEU A 139 9.01 0.18 -23.84
CA LEU A 139 9.28 1.56 -24.23
C LEU A 139 9.71 1.69 -25.69
N GLY A 140 10.44 0.70 -26.20
CA GLY A 140 10.85 0.65 -27.62
C GLY A 140 9.70 0.45 -28.60
N GLU A 141 8.64 -0.25 -28.18
CA GLU A 141 7.45 -0.51 -29.00
C GLU A 141 6.43 0.64 -28.90
N ASN A 142 5.95 0.93 -27.70
CA ASN A 142 4.96 1.99 -27.47
C ASN A 142 5.10 2.60 -26.06
N ALA A 143 6.05 3.53 -25.90
CA ALA A 143 6.32 4.19 -24.62
C ALA A 143 5.08 4.90 -24.01
N ILE A 144 4.23 5.52 -24.84
CA ILE A 144 3.02 6.21 -24.37
C ILE A 144 1.96 5.19 -23.93
N GLY A 145 1.78 4.11 -24.69
CA GLY A 145 0.95 2.97 -24.35
C GLY A 145 1.38 2.32 -23.04
N TYR A 146 2.67 2.05 -22.86
CA TYR A 146 3.24 1.55 -21.62
C TYR A 146 2.95 2.48 -20.44
N LEU A 147 3.31 3.76 -20.53
CA LEU A 147 3.17 4.70 -19.41
C LEU A 147 1.70 4.94 -19.02
N SER A 148 0.81 5.08 -20.01
CA SER A 148 -0.62 5.30 -19.76
C SER A 148 -1.33 4.09 -19.14
N ARG A 149 -0.93 2.86 -19.50
CA ARG A 149 -1.49 1.62 -18.95
C ARG A 149 -0.86 1.19 -17.63
N ALA A 150 0.47 1.15 -17.54
CA ALA A 150 1.20 0.74 -16.33
C ALA A 150 0.95 1.70 -15.15
N PHE A 151 0.53 2.94 -15.42
CA PHE A 151 0.21 3.95 -14.42
C PHE A 151 -1.19 4.57 -14.68
N GLU A 152 -2.20 3.74 -14.93
CA GLU A 152 -3.58 4.17 -15.20
C GLU A 152 -4.27 4.76 -13.95
N LEU A 153 -4.03 6.06 -13.68
CA LEU A 153 -4.55 6.78 -12.51
C LEU A 153 -6.04 7.19 -12.60
N SER A 154 -6.67 7.03 -13.76
CA SER A 154 -8.09 7.35 -13.98
C SER A 154 -9.05 6.29 -13.44
N ARG A 155 -8.57 5.06 -13.20
CA ARG A 155 -9.40 3.92 -12.80
C ARG A 155 -10.02 4.15 -11.43
N GLN A 156 -11.35 4.04 -11.36
CA GLN A 156 -12.12 4.19 -10.12
C GLN A 156 -12.63 2.84 -9.64
N PHE A 157 -12.51 2.57 -8.34
CA PHE A 157 -13.18 1.44 -7.70
C PHE A 157 -14.68 1.73 -7.57
N LEU A 158 -15.50 0.75 -7.98
CA LEU A 158 -16.96 0.83 -7.91
C LEU A 158 -17.45 0.88 -6.46
N PHE A 159 -18.49 1.67 -6.18
CA PHE A 159 -19.09 1.78 -4.84
C PHE A 159 -19.51 0.42 -4.27
N LYS A 160 -20.02 -0.49 -5.11
CA LYS A 160 -20.37 -1.87 -4.70
C LYS A 160 -19.21 -2.63 -4.04
N TRP A 161 -17.96 -2.29 -4.35
CA TRP A 161 -16.75 -2.94 -3.82
C TRP A 161 -16.04 -2.19 -2.70
N THR A 162 -16.49 -0.99 -2.31
CA THR A 162 -15.83 -0.23 -1.24
C THR A 162 -16.02 -0.87 0.13
N VAL A 163 -14.99 -0.87 0.96
CA VAL A 163 -15.04 -1.22 2.39
C VAL A 163 -15.32 0.03 3.23
N ASN A 164 -14.69 1.16 2.92
CA ASN A 164 -14.86 2.43 3.62
C ASN A 164 -15.86 3.37 2.93
N TRP A 165 -16.34 4.37 3.68
CA TRP A 165 -17.28 5.40 3.23
C TRP A 165 -18.63 4.93 2.66
N ARG A 166 -19.01 3.64 2.71
CA ARG A 166 -20.33 3.18 2.21
C ARG A 166 -21.51 3.88 2.90
N PHE A 167 -21.35 4.23 4.17
CA PHE A 167 -22.38 4.90 4.97
C PHE A 167 -22.76 6.31 4.49
N VAL A 168 -21.99 6.93 3.58
CA VAL A 168 -22.32 8.26 3.03
C VAL A 168 -23.29 8.21 1.84
N GLY A 169 -23.58 7.01 1.31
CA GLY A 169 -24.38 6.83 0.09
C GLY A 169 -23.57 6.97 -1.20
N GLU A 170 -24.08 6.40 -2.29
CA GLU A 170 -23.37 6.32 -3.57
C GLU A 170 -23.20 7.70 -4.23
N ASP A 171 -24.24 8.54 -4.21
CA ASP A 171 -24.22 9.87 -4.83
C ASP A 171 -23.14 10.77 -4.20
N VAL A 172 -23.04 10.78 -2.86
CA VAL A 172 -22.02 11.53 -2.14
C VAL A 172 -20.64 10.94 -2.40
N PHE A 173 -20.50 9.61 -2.39
CA PHE A 173 -19.25 8.89 -2.62
C PHE A 173 -18.66 9.10 -4.02
N LEU A 174 -19.51 9.21 -5.04
CA LEU A 174 -19.12 9.50 -6.42
C LEU A 174 -18.91 11.01 -6.66
N SER A 175 -19.35 11.88 -5.76
CA SER A 175 -19.27 13.32 -5.93
C SER A 175 -17.83 13.87 -5.95
N ARG A 176 -17.61 14.86 -6.81
CA ARG A 176 -16.35 15.62 -6.88
C ARG A 176 -16.06 16.39 -5.58
N PRO A 177 -17.03 17.06 -4.91
CA PRO A 177 -16.81 17.71 -3.62
C PRO A 177 -16.28 16.74 -2.55
N PHE A 178 -16.91 15.58 -2.35
CA PHE A 178 -16.45 14.58 -1.37
C PHE A 178 -15.01 14.12 -1.64
N SER A 179 -14.69 13.86 -2.92
CA SER A 179 -13.34 13.48 -3.36
C SER A 179 -12.29 14.56 -3.04
N ILE A 180 -12.62 15.84 -3.23
CA ILE A 180 -11.76 16.98 -2.91
C ILE A 180 -11.62 17.15 -1.39
N THR A 181 -12.72 17.04 -0.63
CA THR A 181 -12.69 17.14 0.85
C THR A 181 -11.78 16.07 1.45
N LEU A 182 -11.88 14.82 0.99
CA LEU A 182 -10.98 13.74 1.40
C LEU A 182 -9.51 14.05 1.07
N LEU A 183 -9.22 14.56 -0.13
CA LEU A 183 -7.86 14.93 -0.53
C LEU A 183 -7.29 16.08 0.32
N VAL A 184 -8.09 17.12 0.60
CA VAL A 184 -7.68 18.24 1.46
C VAL A 184 -7.37 17.73 2.87
N MET A 185 -8.26 16.95 3.48
CA MET A 185 -8.03 16.36 4.81
C MET A 185 -6.80 15.44 4.83
N HIS A 186 -6.59 14.64 3.78
CA HIS A 186 -5.40 13.80 3.62
C HIS A 186 -4.10 14.63 3.66
N VAL A 187 -4.02 15.68 2.84
CA VAL A 187 -2.85 16.56 2.77
C VAL A 187 -2.66 17.31 4.10
N SER A 188 -3.72 17.84 4.71
CA SER A 188 -3.63 18.52 6.01
C SER A 188 -3.09 17.62 7.12
N VAL A 189 -3.57 16.36 7.21
CA VAL A 189 -3.09 15.40 8.20
C VAL A 189 -1.65 14.96 7.90
N LEU A 190 -1.30 14.72 6.62
CA LEU A 190 0.10 14.44 6.25
C LEU A 190 1.04 15.60 6.61
N VAL A 191 0.70 16.84 6.28
CA VAL A 191 1.51 18.03 6.63
C VAL A 191 1.66 18.16 8.15
N TRP A 192 0.59 17.92 8.92
CA TRP A 192 0.66 17.89 10.37
C TRP A 192 1.63 16.80 10.87
N PHE A 193 1.57 15.58 10.34
CA PHE A 193 2.48 14.49 10.72
C PHE A 193 3.93 14.76 10.31
N ILE A 194 4.17 15.31 9.12
CA ILE A 194 5.50 15.72 8.65
C ILE A 194 6.11 16.71 9.65
N THR A 195 5.40 17.80 9.93
CA THR A 195 5.88 18.89 10.79
C THR A 195 5.99 18.50 12.27
N ASN A 196 5.00 17.78 12.81
CA ASN A 196 4.89 17.51 14.24
C ASN A 196 5.46 16.16 14.70
N LYS A 197 5.72 15.22 13.79
CA LYS A 197 6.26 13.87 14.10
C LYS A 197 7.50 13.54 13.29
N TRP A 198 7.40 13.49 11.96
CA TRP A 198 8.42 12.87 11.12
C TRP A 198 9.67 13.74 10.94
N LEU A 199 9.57 15.07 11.02
CA LEU A 199 10.74 15.96 11.01
C LEU A 199 11.36 16.18 12.41
N ARG A 200 10.79 15.65 13.50
CA ARG A 200 11.38 15.77 14.85
C ARG A 200 12.88 15.39 14.95
N PRO A 201 13.39 14.34 14.27
CA PRO A 201 14.82 14.00 14.31
C PRO A 201 15.76 15.12 13.86
N THR A 202 15.29 16.00 12.98
CA THR A 202 16.05 17.16 12.44
C THR A 202 16.26 18.27 13.47
N ARG A 203 15.31 18.43 14.41
CA ARG A 203 15.20 19.59 15.31
C ARG A 203 15.13 20.95 14.58
N LYS A 204 14.84 20.99 13.28
CA LYS A 204 14.65 22.20 12.48
C LYS A 204 13.16 22.38 12.09
N PRO A 205 12.65 23.62 11.96
CA PRO A 205 11.32 23.87 11.41
C PRO A 205 11.28 23.54 9.91
N LEU A 206 10.08 23.28 9.36
CA LEU A 206 9.91 22.93 7.95
C LEU A 206 10.46 24.00 6.99
N SER A 207 10.35 25.28 7.34
CA SER A 207 10.89 26.40 6.55
C SER A 207 12.40 26.30 6.30
N ALA A 208 13.17 25.87 7.31
CA ALA A 208 14.62 25.68 7.22
C ALA A 208 15.04 24.42 6.42
N ILE A 209 14.08 23.54 6.09
CA ILE A 209 14.31 22.31 5.33
C ILE A 209 13.85 22.48 3.88
N ILE A 210 12.67 23.09 3.67
CA ILE A 210 12.04 23.14 2.35
C ILE A 210 12.79 24.05 1.36
N GLY A 211 13.37 25.16 1.82
CA GLY A 211 14.14 26.08 0.96
C GLY A 211 15.31 25.39 0.24
N PRO A 212 16.29 24.85 0.98
CA PRO A 212 17.42 24.13 0.38
C PRO A 212 16.98 22.92 -0.46
N VAL A 213 15.98 22.15 -0.01
CA VAL A 213 15.48 20.99 -0.77
C VAL A 213 14.86 21.38 -2.12
N LEU A 214 14.17 22.52 -2.20
CA LEU A 214 13.65 23.05 -3.47
C LEU A 214 14.77 23.58 -4.39
N GLN A 215 15.90 24.00 -3.81
CA GLN A 215 17.11 24.40 -4.54
C GLN A 215 18.02 23.20 -4.90
N LEU A 216 17.61 21.96 -4.56
CA LEU A 216 18.39 20.73 -4.70
C LEU A 216 19.69 20.71 -3.86
N GLU A 217 19.68 21.40 -2.74
CA GLU A 217 20.77 21.46 -1.76
C GLU A 217 20.44 20.69 -0.47
N SER A 218 21.47 20.34 0.31
CA SER A 218 21.28 19.75 1.63
C SER A 218 20.94 20.82 2.67
N PRO A 219 19.82 20.71 3.43
CA PRO A 219 19.53 21.59 4.57
C PRO A 219 20.32 21.22 5.84
N PHE A 220 21.28 20.29 5.73
CA PHE A 220 22.12 19.81 6.82
C PHE A 220 23.60 19.87 6.43
N SER A 221 24.43 20.34 7.35
CA SER A 221 25.87 20.08 7.31
C SER A 221 26.17 18.58 7.51
N PRO A 222 27.36 18.06 7.12
CA PRO A 222 27.68 16.64 7.27
C PRO A 222 27.59 16.11 8.72
N LEU A 223 27.89 16.97 9.71
CA LEU A 223 27.74 16.62 11.12
C LEU A 223 26.26 16.52 11.53
N GLU A 224 25.43 17.47 11.10
CA GLU A 224 23.98 17.41 11.34
C GLU A 224 23.36 16.20 10.66
N GLU A 225 23.76 15.87 9.42
CA GLU A 225 23.25 14.71 8.69
C GLU A 225 23.50 13.40 9.46
N SER A 226 24.74 13.18 9.93
CA SER A 226 25.10 12.02 10.76
C SER A 226 24.28 11.98 12.06
N GLN A 227 24.11 13.13 12.72
CA GLN A 227 23.28 13.25 13.93
C GLN A 227 21.80 12.96 13.66
N VAL A 228 21.24 13.40 12.54
CA VAL A 228 19.85 13.09 12.16
C VAL A 228 19.71 11.60 11.85
N ALA A 229 20.61 11.02 11.04
CA ALA A 229 20.60 9.61 10.68
C ALA A 229 20.67 8.69 11.92
N SER A 230 21.50 9.02 12.92
CA SER A 230 21.57 8.27 14.20
C SER A 230 20.24 8.21 14.97
N ARG A 231 19.31 9.15 14.73
CA ARG A 231 17.97 9.21 15.36
C ARG A 231 16.89 8.51 14.51
N VAL A 232 17.21 8.08 13.29
CA VAL A 232 16.33 7.32 12.40
C VAL A 232 16.38 5.83 12.79
N THR A 233 15.79 5.51 13.94
CA THR A 233 15.72 4.14 14.44
C THR A 233 14.76 3.28 13.60
N PRO A 234 14.87 1.93 13.62
CA PRO A 234 13.91 1.05 12.96
C PRO A 234 12.46 1.35 13.37
N GLU A 235 12.22 1.57 14.67
CA GLU A 235 10.93 1.97 15.23
C GLU A 235 10.41 3.29 14.62
N PHE A 236 11.27 4.32 14.49
CA PHE A 236 10.90 5.59 13.88
C PHE A 236 10.55 5.43 12.39
N VAL A 237 11.39 4.74 11.62
CA VAL A 237 11.16 4.44 10.19
C VAL A 237 9.79 3.82 9.99
N MET A 238 9.50 2.86 10.83
CA MET A 238 8.41 1.92 10.69
C MET A 238 7.10 2.53 11.20
N THR A 239 7.12 3.27 12.32
CA THR A 239 6.02 4.15 12.75
C THR A 239 5.67 5.18 11.67
N THR A 240 6.68 5.82 11.08
CA THR A 240 6.51 6.82 10.02
C THR A 240 5.79 6.23 8.81
N ILE A 241 6.28 5.10 8.29
CA ILE A 241 5.71 4.49 7.08
C ILE A 241 4.29 3.93 7.34
N LEU A 242 4.05 3.27 8.48
CA LEU A 242 2.71 2.79 8.79
C LEU A 242 1.71 3.92 9.02
N SER A 243 2.08 4.96 9.76
CA SER A 243 1.17 6.08 10.03
C SER A 243 0.79 6.80 8.74
N ALA A 244 1.74 7.06 7.84
CA ALA A 244 1.43 7.61 6.51
C ALA A 244 0.51 6.70 5.69
N ASN A 245 0.75 5.39 5.70
CA ASN A 245 -0.10 4.42 5.02
C ASN A 245 -1.52 4.38 5.62
N ALA A 246 -1.66 4.41 6.95
CA ALA A 246 -2.95 4.49 7.62
C ALA A 246 -3.70 5.80 7.31
N ILE A 247 -2.99 6.94 7.24
CA ILE A 247 -3.54 8.24 6.80
C ILE A 247 -4.00 8.17 5.33
N GLY A 248 -3.23 7.50 4.46
CA GLY A 248 -3.61 7.23 3.07
C GLY A 248 -4.87 6.40 2.94
N LEU A 249 -4.98 5.32 3.72
CA LEU A 249 -6.15 4.43 3.69
C LEU A 249 -7.39 5.08 4.31
N LEU A 250 -7.23 5.86 5.39
CA LEU A 250 -8.32 6.61 6.01
C LEU A 250 -9.00 7.56 5.02
N PHE A 251 -8.21 8.35 4.29
CA PHE A 251 -8.73 9.35 3.35
C PHE A 251 -8.84 8.85 1.89
N ALA A 252 -8.53 7.57 1.62
CA ALA A 252 -8.83 6.98 0.33
C ALA A 252 -10.36 6.99 0.10
N ARG A 253 -10.81 7.54 -1.03
CA ARG A 253 -12.25 7.56 -1.37
C ARG A 253 -12.86 6.16 -1.42
N SER A 254 -12.11 5.17 -1.88
CA SER A 254 -12.53 3.78 -1.95
C SER A 254 -11.40 2.85 -1.53
N LEU A 255 -11.73 1.84 -0.73
CA LEU A 255 -10.86 0.74 -0.36
C LEU A 255 -11.48 -0.58 -0.82
N HIS A 256 -10.76 -1.32 -1.65
CA HIS A 256 -11.08 -2.71 -1.96
C HIS A 256 -10.58 -3.66 -0.84
N TYR A 257 -11.17 -4.85 -0.71
CA TYR A 257 -10.78 -5.84 0.31
C TYR A 257 -9.30 -6.26 0.25
N GLN A 258 -8.68 -6.21 -0.93
CA GLN A 258 -7.24 -6.44 -1.10
C GLN A 258 -6.37 -5.51 -0.23
N PHE A 259 -6.84 -4.30 0.09
CA PHE A 259 -6.12 -3.37 0.96
C PHE A 259 -6.11 -3.78 2.44
N TYR A 260 -6.91 -4.77 2.86
CA TYR A 260 -6.86 -5.35 4.21
C TYR A 260 -5.43 -5.81 4.56
N SER A 261 -4.68 -6.33 3.58
CA SER A 261 -3.27 -6.70 3.73
C SER A 261 -2.38 -5.60 4.33
N TYR A 262 -2.70 -4.32 4.07
CA TYR A 262 -1.99 -3.19 4.68
C TYR A 262 -2.49 -2.85 6.09
N VAL A 263 -3.77 -3.08 6.37
CA VAL A 263 -4.42 -2.70 7.65
C VAL A 263 -4.22 -3.77 8.74
N ALA A 264 -4.26 -5.04 8.36
CA ALA A 264 -4.01 -6.20 9.22
C ALA A 264 -2.69 -6.09 9.97
N TRP A 265 -1.65 -5.63 9.28
CA TRP A 265 -0.30 -5.49 9.81
C TRP A 265 -0.03 -4.10 10.42
N SER A 266 -0.66 -3.03 9.91
CA SER A 266 -0.39 -1.68 10.42
C SER A 266 -1.09 -1.36 11.74
N THR A 267 -2.36 -1.73 11.89
CA THR A 267 -3.15 -1.35 13.07
C THR A 267 -2.63 -1.94 14.38
N PRO A 268 -2.33 -3.25 14.51
CA PRO A 268 -1.84 -3.81 15.77
C PRO A 268 -0.57 -3.10 16.28
N TYR A 269 0.34 -2.76 15.36
CA TYR A 269 1.50 -1.97 15.73
C TYR A 269 1.17 -0.54 16.12
N LEU A 270 0.39 0.19 15.32
CA LEU A 270 0.14 1.62 15.57
C LEU A 270 -0.61 1.80 16.89
N LEU A 271 -1.52 0.88 17.23
CA LEU A 271 -2.17 0.81 18.53
C LEU A 271 -1.18 0.52 19.65
N TRP A 272 -0.31 -0.50 19.51
CA TRP A 272 0.76 -0.78 20.48
C TRP A 272 1.68 0.44 20.69
N ARG A 273 2.17 1.05 19.60
CA ARG A 273 3.10 2.18 19.61
C ARG A 273 2.47 3.47 20.14
N SER A 274 1.14 3.57 20.12
CA SER A 274 0.42 4.68 20.74
C SER A 274 0.37 4.61 22.28
N GLY A 275 0.67 3.44 22.87
CA GLY A 275 0.72 3.26 24.32
C GLY A 275 -0.65 3.19 25.02
N ILE A 276 -1.75 3.03 24.28
CA ILE A 276 -3.07 2.82 24.88
C ILE A 276 -3.15 1.48 25.64
N ASN A 277 -4.09 1.36 26.58
CA ASN A 277 -4.28 0.12 27.34
C ASN A 277 -4.56 -1.08 26.38
N PRO A 278 -3.94 -2.26 26.61
CA PRO A 278 -4.12 -3.45 25.76
C PRO A 278 -5.57 -3.85 25.49
N VAL A 279 -6.50 -3.66 26.43
CA VAL A 279 -7.93 -3.94 26.23
C VAL A 279 -8.50 -3.12 25.06
N PHE A 280 -8.14 -1.85 24.94
CA PHE A 280 -8.53 -1.01 23.81
C PHE A 280 -7.75 -1.37 22.53
N GLN A 281 -6.51 -1.85 22.62
CA GLN A 281 -5.76 -2.34 21.45
C GLN A 281 -6.46 -3.55 20.82
N TYR A 282 -6.75 -4.58 21.63
CA TYR A 282 -7.45 -5.79 21.17
C TYR A 282 -8.89 -5.48 20.76
N GLY A 283 -9.60 -4.59 21.45
CA GLY A 283 -10.95 -4.16 21.09
C GLY A 283 -11.01 -3.47 19.72
N LEU A 284 -10.14 -2.48 19.47
CA LEU A 284 -10.07 -1.79 18.17
C LEU A 284 -9.62 -2.75 17.05
N TRP A 285 -8.65 -3.64 17.32
CA TRP A 285 -8.22 -4.63 16.34
C TRP A 285 -9.33 -5.64 16.01
N ALA A 286 -10.09 -6.14 17.00
CA ALA A 286 -11.23 -7.03 16.78
C ALA A 286 -12.38 -6.35 16.02
N LEU A 287 -12.65 -5.07 16.29
CA LEU A 287 -13.61 -4.27 15.53
C LEU A 287 -13.20 -4.08 14.08
N GLN A 288 -11.91 -3.84 13.82
CA GLN A 288 -11.37 -3.81 12.46
C GLN A 288 -11.49 -5.16 11.77
N GLU A 289 -11.09 -6.24 12.45
CA GLU A 289 -11.16 -7.59 11.91
C GLU A 289 -12.58 -7.94 11.49
N TRP A 290 -13.55 -7.70 12.37
CA TRP A 290 -14.97 -7.85 12.06
C TRP A 290 -15.39 -6.99 10.86
N ALA A 291 -15.06 -5.70 10.85
CA ALA A 291 -15.51 -4.75 9.83
C ALA A 291 -15.02 -5.12 8.41
N TRP A 292 -13.78 -5.59 8.29
CA TRP A 292 -13.18 -5.99 7.01
C TRP A 292 -13.60 -7.40 6.55
N ASN A 293 -14.11 -8.26 7.44
CA ASN A 293 -14.67 -9.57 7.08
C ASN A 293 -16.17 -9.54 6.70
N VAL A 294 -16.86 -8.40 6.82
CA VAL A 294 -18.24 -8.24 6.32
C VAL A 294 -18.22 -7.98 4.81
N TYR A 295 -18.64 -8.98 4.02
CA TYR A 295 -18.71 -8.91 2.56
C TYR A 295 -20.12 -9.22 2.01
N PRO A 296 -20.68 -8.39 1.12
CA PRO A 296 -20.27 -7.01 0.84
C PRO A 296 -20.41 -6.15 2.11
N SER A 297 -19.75 -5.00 2.15
CA SER A 297 -19.73 -4.16 3.33
C SER A 297 -21.11 -3.53 3.56
N THR A 298 -21.40 -3.18 4.80
CA THR A 298 -22.65 -2.50 5.21
C THR A 298 -22.33 -1.07 5.65
N PRO A 299 -23.31 -0.16 5.77
CA PRO A 299 -23.09 1.14 6.40
C PRO A 299 -22.41 1.00 7.77
N VAL A 300 -22.85 0.07 8.62
CA VAL A 300 -22.29 -0.15 9.97
C VAL A 300 -20.84 -0.64 9.91
N SER A 301 -20.55 -1.70 9.13
CA SER A 301 -19.16 -2.20 9.04
C SER A 301 -18.22 -1.18 8.39
N SER A 302 -18.72 -0.39 7.45
CA SER A 302 -17.96 0.68 6.81
C SER A 302 -17.67 1.84 7.78
N SER A 303 -18.64 2.25 8.60
CA SER A 303 -18.43 3.24 9.66
C SER A 303 -17.41 2.77 10.68
N VAL A 304 -17.46 1.49 11.09
CA VAL A 304 -16.47 0.92 12.02
C VAL A 304 -15.07 0.87 11.40
N ALA A 305 -14.93 0.49 10.12
CA ALA A 305 -13.63 0.50 9.43
C ALA A 305 -13.01 1.92 9.39
N VAL A 306 -13.80 2.95 9.08
CA VAL A 306 -13.35 4.35 9.10
C VAL A 306 -13.06 4.83 10.53
N ALA A 307 -13.89 4.46 11.52
CA ALA A 307 -13.71 4.85 12.91
C ALA A 307 -12.45 4.26 13.53
N VAL A 308 -12.12 2.99 13.28
CA VAL A 308 -10.88 2.38 13.80
C VAL A 308 -9.64 2.97 13.13
N LEU A 309 -9.66 3.24 11.81
CA LEU A 309 -8.58 3.95 11.13
C LEU A 309 -8.40 5.38 11.70
N SER A 310 -9.49 6.11 11.90
CA SER A 310 -9.49 7.46 12.50
C SER A 310 -8.91 7.45 13.91
N ALA A 311 -9.36 6.51 14.76
CA ALA A 311 -8.84 6.34 16.11
C ALA A 311 -7.34 6.00 16.09
N THR A 312 -6.91 5.07 15.23
CA THR A 312 -5.50 4.67 15.10
C THR A 312 -4.60 5.86 14.71
N VAL A 313 -5.03 6.68 13.75
CA VAL A 313 -4.32 7.90 13.33
C VAL A 313 -4.30 8.96 14.45
N ALA A 314 -5.42 9.18 15.15
CA ALA A 314 -5.51 10.13 16.25
C ALA A 314 -4.67 9.71 17.48
N LEU A 315 -4.59 8.40 17.76
CA LEU A 315 -3.80 7.83 18.85
C LEU A 315 -2.30 7.95 18.57
N ILE A 316 -1.83 7.61 17.36
CA ILE A 316 -0.41 7.78 17.01
C ILE A 316 -0.02 9.27 16.86
N ALA A 317 -0.97 10.16 16.52
CA ALA A 317 -0.79 11.60 16.62
C ALA A 317 -0.56 12.07 18.07
N ARG A 318 -1.23 11.47 19.06
CA ARG A 318 -1.07 11.80 20.49
C ARG A 318 0.10 11.08 21.18
N ALA A 319 0.58 9.97 20.61
CA ALA A 319 1.73 9.21 21.13
C ALA A 319 2.97 10.08 21.36
N LYS A 320 3.70 9.83 22.45
CA LYS A 320 4.95 10.54 22.74
C LYS A 320 6.07 10.10 21.79
#